data_AF-A0A0K6HAF1-F1
#
_entry.id   AF-A0A0K6HAF1-F1
#
_cell.length_a   1.000
_cell.length_b   1.000
_cell.length_c   1.000
_cell.angle_alpha   90.00
_cell.angle_beta   90.00
_cell.angle_gamma   90.00
#
_symmetry.space_group_name_H-M   'P 1'
#
loop_
_entity.id
_entity.type
_entity.pdbx_description
1 polymer ?
#
loop_
_entity_poly.entity_id
_entity_poly.type
_entity_poly.pdbx_seq_one_letter_code
_entity_poly.pdbx_strand_id
1 'polypeptide(L)'
;MADKGKYTDYLFEQVFGHLDRASTEYKKFKLLRRSPESLCLEDVRSYRLFRSGYTRNNRIPRLVNNAVYEVDDDIFIALKIKPPLDEVLIALEKCNIYQSEINQGIFLALAPALNLQIQTRSQKQLENELWSQHEDEAYQGHDWEELREYFEDFTLFRVSKGESVTQHKDNLVLFILSFYTEFTQLNDQGLLETYRDLIAKSPPQVNENLFLSLSSTHWKHSFIEAYRCLEGLFSIPAAIRLKMSLKLDCKASELAKIARTELGWKRVEVTSLMSMLSLLPDDSFTNTFDISQLDTFSDLELSFKTAIDRTKAIESIARKIYRIRNQLVHQFDEKDLLNIPDQDWPKLIELMLMCVEKCYEKLADEIESG
;
A
#
# COMPACT_ATOMS: atom_id res chain seq x y z
N MET A 1 3.62 37.34 -0.08
CA MET A 1 3.19 35.96 -0.39
C MET A 1 2.78 35.92 -1.84
N ALA A 2 3.76 35.74 -2.73
CA ALA A 2 3.54 35.71 -4.17
C ALA A 2 3.14 34.29 -4.62
N ASP A 3 2.40 34.27 -5.71
CA ASP A 3 1.51 33.23 -6.22
C ASP A 3 2.28 31.99 -6.73
N LYS A 4 2.80 31.13 -5.84
CA LYS A 4 3.61 29.93 -6.17
C LYS A 4 3.03 29.07 -7.32
N GLY A 5 1.70 29.03 -7.46
CA GLY A 5 1.02 28.23 -8.51
C GLY A 5 1.29 28.73 -9.93
N LYS A 6 1.33 30.05 -10.15
CA LYS A 6 1.56 30.63 -11.50
C LYS A 6 2.98 30.41 -12.01
N TYR A 7 3.94 30.20 -11.10
CA TYR A 7 5.34 30.02 -11.46
C TYR A 7 5.68 28.59 -11.88
N THR A 8 5.07 27.59 -11.23
CA THR A 8 5.13 26.19 -11.71
C THR A 8 4.52 26.08 -13.10
N ASP A 9 3.36 26.71 -13.33
CA ASP A 9 2.68 26.66 -14.63
C ASP A 9 3.53 27.32 -15.74
N TYR A 10 4.22 28.43 -15.44
CA TYR A 10 5.10 29.10 -16.41
C TYR A 10 6.40 28.34 -16.69
N LEU A 11 7.03 27.72 -15.69
CA LEU A 11 8.21 26.86 -15.93
C LEU A 11 7.80 25.60 -16.71
N PHE A 12 6.62 25.05 -16.43
CA PHE A 12 6.03 24.01 -17.26
C PHE A 12 5.75 24.52 -18.68
N GLU A 13 5.22 25.72 -18.88
CA GLU A 13 5.01 26.29 -20.23
C GLU A 13 6.31 26.67 -20.95
N GLN A 14 7.37 27.05 -20.26
CA GLN A 14 8.66 27.37 -20.90
C GLN A 14 9.42 26.09 -21.27
N VAL A 15 9.48 25.12 -20.36
CA VAL A 15 10.15 23.83 -20.60
C VAL A 15 9.32 22.93 -21.53
N PHE A 16 8.00 22.93 -21.41
CA PHE A 16 7.10 22.05 -22.17
C PHE A 16 6.22 22.77 -23.21
N GLY A 17 6.02 24.08 -23.15
CA GLY A 17 5.26 24.82 -24.19
C GLY A 17 6.04 25.02 -25.49
N HIS A 18 7.37 24.88 -25.47
CA HIS A 18 8.16 24.66 -26.68
C HIS A 18 7.94 23.27 -27.29
N LEU A 19 7.62 22.25 -26.47
CA LEU A 19 7.21 20.92 -26.93
C LEU A 19 5.76 20.91 -27.44
N ASP A 20 4.87 21.78 -26.95
CA ASP A 20 3.51 21.91 -27.49
C ASP A 20 3.49 22.62 -28.86
N ARG A 21 4.48 23.45 -29.17
CA ARG A 21 4.70 23.92 -30.56
C ARG A 21 5.25 22.80 -31.46
N ALA A 22 5.94 21.80 -30.90
CA ALA A 22 6.24 20.55 -31.58
C ALA A 22 5.03 19.57 -31.62
N SER A 23 3.94 19.81 -30.87
CA SER A 23 2.72 18.98 -30.92
C SER A 23 1.91 19.15 -32.22
N THR A 24 2.17 20.24 -32.95
CA THR A 24 1.65 20.41 -34.31
C THR A 24 2.38 19.51 -35.32
N GLU A 25 3.64 19.12 -35.04
CA GLU A 25 4.36 18.07 -35.76
C GLU A 25 4.09 16.65 -35.21
N TYR A 26 3.64 16.52 -33.96
CA TYR A 26 3.21 15.23 -33.38
C TYR A 26 2.00 14.63 -34.11
N LYS A 27 1.17 15.46 -34.77
CA LYS A 27 0.13 15.01 -35.71
C LYS A 27 0.66 14.62 -37.11
N LYS A 28 1.90 15.00 -37.45
CA LYS A 28 2.57 14.63 -38.72
C LYS A 28 3.54 13.45 -38.59
N PHE A 29 4.00 13.11 -37.38
CA PHE A 29 4.86 11.93 -37.12
C PHE A 29 4.12 10.57 -37.21
N LYS A 30 3.03 10.49 -37.98
CA LYS A 30 2.35 9.24 -38.35
C LYS A 30 3.04 8.48 -39.49
N LEU A 31 4.13 9.02 -40.05
CA LEU A 31 4.86 8.44 -41.17
C LEU A 31 6.34 8.80 -41.03
N LEU A 32 7.12 8.01 -40.30
CA LEU A 32 8.53 7.71 -40.59
C LEU A 32 9.01 6.59 -39.65
N ARG A 33 8.90 5.36 -40.17
CA ARG A 33 9.57 4.17 -39.62
C ARG A 33 11.07 4.28 -39.89
N ARG A 34 11.88 4.05 -38.84
CA ARG A 34 13.10 3.20 -38.79
C ARG A 34 14.19 3.79 -37.87
N SER A 35 14.17 3.40 -36.59
CA SER A 35 15.37 2.99 -35.83
C SER A 35 14.90 2.14 -34.61
N PRO A 36 15.74 1.25 -34.04
CA PRO A 36 15.27 0.19 -33.13
C PRO A 36 15.36 0.48 -31.61
N GLU A 37 15.46 1.73 -31.14
CA GLU A 37 15.82 1.99 -29.72
C GLU A 37 14.95 3.03 -28.96
N SER A 38 13.72 3.31 -29.42
CA SER A 38 12.83 4.25 -28.71
C SER A 38 11.61 3.54 -28.10
N LEU A 39 11.55 3.50 -26.77
CA LEU A 39 10.38 3.10 -25.99
C LEU A 39 9.13 3.85 -26.49
N CYS A 40 8.16 3.11 -27.05
CA CYS A 40 6.85 3.63 -27.43
C CYS A 40 5.90 3.51 -26.24
N LEU A 41 5.59 4.64 -25.60
CA LEU A 41 4.54 4.73 -24.58
C LEU A 41 3.16 4.83 -25.26
N GLU A 42 2.66 3.74 -25.84
CA GLU A 42 1.36 3.73 -26.54
C GLU A 42 0.14 3.54 -25.61
N ASP A 43 0.30 3.21 -24.33
CA ASP A 43 -0.83 3.04 -23.39
C ASP A 43 -0.54 3.63 -22.00
N VAL A 44 -0.66 4.95 -21.88
CA VAL A 44 -0.52 5.65 -20.58
C VAL A 44 -1.81 5.50 -19.76
N ARG A 45 -1.89 4.44 -18.93
CA ARG A 45 -2.85 4.38 -17.83
C ARG A 45 -2.18 4.87 -16.55
N SER A 46 -2.38 6.13 -16.21
CA SER A 46 -1.97 6.64 -14.89
C SER A 46 -2.82 6.02 -13.80
N TYR A 47 -2.31 4.98 -13.14
CA TYR A 47 -2.86 4.52 -11.87
C TYR A 47 -2.44 5.53 -10.79
N ARG A 48 -3.28 6.54 -10.53
CA ARG A 48 -3.19 7.25 -9.25
C ARG A 48 -3.70 6.28 -8.21
N LEU A 49 -2.77 5.68 -7.46
CA LEU A 49 -3.09 4.68 -6.43
C LEU A 49 -4.10 5.15 -5.38
N PHE A 50 -4.44 6.45 -5.29
CA PHE A 50 -5.62 6.92 -4.55
C PHE A 50 -6.27 8.15 -5.20
N ARG A 51 -7.43 7.97 -5.85
CA ARG A 51 -8.46 9.04 -5.96
C ARG A 51 -9.53 8.75 -4.89
N SER A 52 -9.37 9.37 -3.72
CA SER A 52 -10.47 9.47 -2.75
C SER A 52 -11.61 10.30 -3.36
N GLY A 53 -12.62 9.61 -3.86
CA GLY A 53 -13.98 10.12 -3.91
C GLY A 53 -14.68 9.71 -2.61
N TYR A 54 -14.99 10.69 -1.77
CA TYR A 54 -15.80 10.60 -0.54
C TYR A 54 -15.12 10.01 0.70
N THR A 55 -14.56 10.89 1.55
CA THR A 55 -15.22 11.35 2.79
C THR A 55 -14.37 12.46 3.42
N ARG A 56 -15.06 13.46 3.94
CA ARG A 56 -14.56 14.81 4.23
C ARG A 56 -13.58 14.95 5.41
N ASN A 57 -13.10 13.85 5.97
CA ASN A 57 -12.13 13.83 7.06
C ASN A 57 -11.51 12.42 7.13
N ASN A 58 -10.41 12.16 6.41
CA ASN A 58 -9.42 11.18 6.85
C ASN A 58 -8.06 11.45 6.21
N ARG A 59 -7.08 11.59 7.10
CA ARG A 59 -5.68 11.88 6.86
C ARG A 59 -4.99 10.57 6.48
N ILE A 60 -4.94 10.26 5.19
CA ILE A 60 -3.80 9.51 4.67
C ILE A 60 -2.94 10.60 4.03
N PRO A 61 -1.65 10.74 4.38
CA PRO A 61 -0.74 11.44 3.51
C PRO A 61 -0.90 10.85 2.10
N ARG A 62 -0.80 11.63 1.03
CA ARG A 62 -0.37 11.02 -0.24
C ARG A 62 1.01 10.45 0.05
N LEU A 63 1.08 9.20 0.52
CA LEU A 63 2.27 8.63 1.18
C LEU A 63 3.48 8.85 0.31
N VAL A 64 3.33 8.54 -0.98
CA VAL A 64 4.26 8.88 -2.05
C VAL A 64 3.46 9.15 -3.33
N ASN A 65 3.72 10.28 -3.99
CA ASN A 65 3.25 10.45 -5.36
C ASN A 65 3.96 9.42 -6.24
N ASN A 66 3.19 8.60 -6.94
CA ASN A 66 3.71 7.53 -7.76
C ASN A 66 3.04 7.53 -9.13
N ALA A 67 3.68 6.88 -10.07
CA ALA A 67 3.13 6.58 -11.37
C ALA A 67 3.62 5.20 -11.81
N VAL A 68 2.68 4.37 -12.27
CA VAL A 68 2.94 3.00 -12.73
C VAL A 68 2.64 2.93 -14.21
N TYR A 69 3.58 2.40 -14.98
CA TYR A 69 3.50 2.26 -16.44
C TYR A 69 3.78 0.82 -16.82
N GLU A 70 3.10 0.35 -17.86
CA GLU A 70 3.38 -0.94 -18.45
C GLU A 70 3.90 -0.69 -19.86
N VAL A 71 5.07 -1.22 -20.17
CA VAL A 71 5.65 -1.12 -21.52
C VAL A 71 6.16 -2.50 -21.88
N ASP A 72 5.61 -3.06 -22.98
CA ASP A 72 5.88 -4.43 -23.40
C ASP A 72 5.67 -5.44 -22.24
N ASP A 73 6.72 -6.16 -21.89
CA ASP A 73 6.76 -7.16 -20.82
C ASP A 73 7.23 -6.62 -19.47
N ASP A 74 7.43 -5.30 -19.34
CA ASP A 74 7.92 -4.65 -18.12
C ASP A 74 6.87 -3.75 -17.47
N ILE A 75 6.97 -3.63 -16.14
CA ILE A 75 6.25 -2.67 -15.31
C ILE A 75 7.27 -1.67 -14.76
N PHE A 76 7.06 -0.40 -15.05
CA PHE A 76 7.86 0.70 -14.53
C PHE A 76 7.12 1.43 -13.41
N ILE A 77 7.78 1.63 -12.28
CA ILE A 77 7.22 2.26 -11.09
C ILE A 77 8.08 3.47 -10.75
N ALA A 78 7.52 4.65 -10.98
CA ALA A 78 8.14 5.91 -10.60
C ALA A 78 7.61 6.33 -9.22
N LEU A 79 8.52 6.53 -8.26
CA LEU A 79 8.20 6.94 -6.90
C LEU A 79 8.89 8.27 -6.60
N LYS A 80 8.12 9.28 -6.16
CA LYS A 80 8.64 10.56 -5.69
C LYS A 80 9.28 10.41 -4.31
N ILE A 81 10.41 9.73 -4.27
CA ILE A 81 11.26 9.45 -3.10
C ILE A 81 12.71 9.54 -3.52
N LYS A 82 13.58 9.78 -2.53
CA LYS A 82 15.02 9.75 -2.75
C LYS A 82 15.48 8.36 -3.20
N PRO A 83 16.59 8.30 -3.95
CA PRO A 83 17.23 7.03 -4.27
C PRO A 83 17.43 6.19 -3.00
N PRO A 84 17.09 4.89 -3.05
CA PRO A 84 17.31 3.98 -1.94
C PRO A 84 18.80 3.83 -1.63
N LEU A 85 19.10 3.40 -0.40
CA LEU A 85 20.45 2.94 -0.03
C LEU A 85 20.79 1.65 -0.78
N ASP A 86 22.08 1.38 -1.00
CA ASP A 86 22.56 0.18 -1.71
C ASP A 86 22.00 -1.12 -1.12
N GLU A 87 21.87 -1.20 0.21
CA GLU A 87 21.30 -2.36 0.90
C GLU A 87 19.83 -2.62 0.51
N VAL A 88 19.06 -1.56 0.29
CA VAL A 88 17.66 -1.64 -0.16
C VAL A 88 17.61 -2.07 -1.62
N LEU A 89 18.51 -1.56 -2.47
CA LEU A 89 18.62 -2.02 -3.86
C LEU A 89 18.93 -3.50 -3.95
N ILE A 90 19.93 -3.97 -3.20
CA ILE A 90 20.29 -5.39 -3.14
C ILE A 90 19.10 -6.25 -2.68
N ALA A 91 18.29 -5.77 -1.73
CA ALA A 91 17.11 -6.47 -1.27
C ALA A 91 16.00 -6.52 -2.34
N LEU A 92 15.77 -5.41 -3.04
CA LEU A 92 14.79 -5.31 -4.14
C LEU A 92 15.20 -6.16 -5.36
N GLU A 93 16.49 -6.22 -5.69
CA GLU A 93 17.01 -7.04 -6.78
C GLU A 93 16.79 -8.54 -6.54
N LYS A 94 16.88 -9.00 -5.29
CA LYS A 94 16.52 -10.38 -4.91
C LYS A 94 15.04 -10.69 -5.16
N CYS A 95 14.21 -9.67 -5.29
CA CYS A 95 12.79 -9.75 -5.64
C CYS A 95 12.52 -9.41 -7.11
N ASN A 96 13.55 -9.38 -7.97
CA ASN A 96 13.48 -9.02 -9.39
C ASN A 96 12.96 -7.58 -9.63
N ILE A 97 13.24 -6.66 -8.70
CA ILE A 97 12.93 -5.24 -8.83
C ILE A 97 14.24 -4.49 -9.00
N TYR A 98 14.43 -3.88 -10.16
CA TYR A 98 15.68 -3.21 -10.52
C TYR A 98 15.48 -1.70 -10.61
N GLN A 99 16.41 -0.92 -10.08
CA GLN A 99 16.42 0.51 -10.36
C GLN A 99 16.76 0.75 -11.83
N SER A 100 16.03 1.65 -12.48
CA SER A 100 16.26 2.06 -13.85
C SER A 100 16.82 3.48 -13.91
N GLU A 101 17.68 3.71 -14.89
CA GLU A 101 18.18 5.05 -15.19
C GLU A 101 17.06 5.94 -15.74
N ILE A 102 17.09 7.21 -15.35
CA ILE A 102 16.16 8.22 -15.81
C ILE A 102 16.89 9.05 -16.85
N ASN A 103 16.42 9.01 -18.10
CA ASN A 103 16.88 9.90 -19.16
C ASN A 103 15.92 11.08 -19.35
N GLN A 104 16.28 12.03 -20.22
CA GLN A 104 15.49 13.22 -20.52
C GLN A 104 14.03 12.89 -20.92
N GLY A 105 13.82 11.90 -21.79
CA GLY A 105 12.47 11.54 -22.26
C GLY A 105 11.59 11.01 -21.14
N ILE A 106 12.14 10.12 -20.30
CA ILE A 106 11.47 9.59 -19.12
C ILE A 106 11.16 10.72 -18.12
N PHE A 107 12.12 11.61 -17.85
CA PHE A 107 11.93 12.74 -16.94
C PHE A 107 10.77 13.64 -17.40
N LEU A 108 10.76 14.04 -18.67
CA LEU A 108 9.71 14.90 -19.23
C LEU A 108 8.33 14.25 -19.15
N ALA A 109 8.23 12.93 -19.35
CA ALA A 109 6.98 12.21 -19.21
C ALA A 109 6.50 12.09 -17.75
N LEU A 110 7.43 11.83 -16.82
CA LEU A 110 7.12 11.53 -15.43
C LEU A 110 6.95 12.76 -14.54
N ALA A 111 7.65 13.87 -14.82
CA ALA A 111 7.62 15.07 -13.99
C ALA A 111 6.19 15.61 -13.75
N PRO A 112 5.35 15.82 -14.79
CA PRO A 112 3.95 16.19 -14.57
C PRO A 112 3.12 15.08 -13.93
N ALA A 113 3.38 13.81 -14.25
CA ALA A 113 2.63 12.68 -13.69
C ALA A 113 2.82 12.53 -12.17
N LEU A 114 4.06 12.74 -11.70
CA LEU A 114 4.43 12.72 -10.29
C LEU A 114 4.12 14.05 -9.57
N ASN A 115 3.71 15.07 -10.32
CA ASN A 115 3.51 16.44 -9.82
C ASN A 115 4.76 16.94 -9.07
N LEU A 116 5.93 16.78 -9.70
CA LEU A 116 7.20 17.26 -9.15
C LEU A 116 7.12 18.77 -8.96
N GLN A 117 7.57 19.22 -7.79
CA GLN A 117 7.72 20.62 -7.46
C GLN A 117 9.16 21.05 -7.70
N ILE A 118 9.33 22.35 -7.88
CA ILE A 118 10.66 22.96 -7.91
C ILE A 118 11.22 22.95 -6.48
N GLN A 119 12.46 22.52 -6.31
CA GLN A 119 13.15 22.55 -5.02
C GLN A 119 13.20 23.98 -4.47
N THR A 120 13.35 24.12 -3.16
CA THR A 120 13.30 25.44 -2.50
C THR A 120 14.50 26.30 -2.89
N ARG A 121 14.36 27.06 -3.97
CA ARG A 121 15.32 28.05 -4.48
C ARG A 121 14.71 29.44 -4.40
N SER A 122 15.56 30.46 -4.21
CA SER A 122 15.07 31.84 -4.26
C SER A 122 14.76 32.23 -5.71
N GLN A 123 13.80 33.13 -5.91
CA GLN A 123 13.45 33.64 -7.24
C GLN A 123 14.66 34.26 -7.95
N LYS A 124 15.53 34.96 -7.22
CA LYS A 124 16.78 35.53 -7.78
C LYS A 124 17.74 34.46 -8.28
N GLN A 125 17.81 33.29 -7.61
CA GLN A 125 18.64 32.19 -8.08
C GLN A 125 18.08 31.61 -9.37
N LEU A 126 16.76 31.37 -9.45
CA LEU A 126 16.13 30.92 -10.69
C LEU A 126 16.27 31.93 -11.84
N GLU A 127 16.15 33.23 -11.54
CA GLU A 127 16.37 34.31 -12.51
C GLU A 127 17.80 34.25 -13.08
N ASN A 128 18.80 34.22 -12.21
CA ASN A 128 20.20 34.27 -12.63
C ASN A 128 20.69 32.95 -13.26
N GLU A 129 20.25 31.81 -12.72
CA GLU A 129 20.79 30.49 -13.07
C GLU A 129 20.01 29.82 -14.22
N LEU A 130 18.73 30.15 -14.43
CA LEU A 130 17.91 29.56 -15.49
C LEU A 130 17.35 30.59 -16.48
N TRP A 131 16.72 31.66 -15.98
CA TRP A 131 15.93 32.52 -16.86
C TRP A 131 16.77 33.50 -17.65
N SER A 132 17.76 34.18 -17.09
CA SER A 132 18.50 35.22 -17.81
C SER A 132 19.53 34.69 -18.81
N GLN A 133 19.76 33.37 -18.87
CA GLN A 133 20.75 32.78 -19.79
C GLN A 133 20.39 32.95 -21.26
N HIS A 134 19.09 33.03 -21.62
CA HIS A 134 18.67 33.22 -23.01
C HIS A 134 19.04 34.61 -23.58
N GLU A 135 19.47 35.55 -22.74
CA GLU A 135 19.95 36.87 -23.16
C GLU A 135 21.39 36.80 -23.70
N ASP A 136 22.11 35.70 -23.49
CA ASP A 136 23.42 35.43 -24.09
C ASP A 136 23.25 34.85 -25.51
N GLU A 137 23.89 35.49 -26.51
CA GLU A 137 23.85 35.03 -27.91
C GLU A 137 24.46 33.62 -28.10
N ALA A 138 25.29 33.16 -27.15
CA ALA A 138 25.88 31.82 -27.17
C ALA A 138 24.96 30.73 -26.58
N TYR A 139 23.79 31.10 -26.04
CA TYR A 139 22.89 30.15 -25.37
C TYR A 139 22.27 29.14 -26.34
N GLN A 140 22.42 27.85 -26.04
CA GLN A 140 21.92 26.74 -26.87
C GLN A 140 20.77 25.94 -26.24
N GLY A 141 20.27 26.38 -25.08
CA GLY A 141 19.33 25.61 -24.26
C GLY A 141 19.99 25.05 -22.99
N HIS A 142 19.17 24.59 -22.05
CA HIS A 142 19.62 23.91 -20.83
C HIS A 142 19.75 22.42 -21.06
N ASP A 143 20.78 21.80 -20.47
CA ASP A 143 20.85 20.35 -20.39
C ASP A 143 19.81 19.82 -19.39
N TRP A 144 19.30 18.61 -19.62
CA TRP A 144 18.30 18.05 -18.72
C TRP A 144 18.89 17.71 -17.34
N GLU A 145 20.18 17.40 -17.24
CA GLU A 145 20.88 17.18 -15.97
C GLU A 145 20.89 18.47 -15.15
N GLU A 146 21.10 19.62 -15.80
CA GLU A 146 21.00 20.93 -15.18
C GLU A 146 19.57 21.20 -14.70
N LEU A 147 18.57 20.95 -15.54
CA LEU A 147 17.16 21.17 -15.18
C LEU A 147 16.72 20.26 -14.04
N ARG A 148 17.18 19.00 -14.00
CA ARG A 148 16.82 18.00 -13.00
C ARG A 148 17.10 18.49 -11.58
N GLU A 149 18.21 19.19 -11.36
CA GLU A 149 18.60 19.71 -10.03
C GLU A 149 17.59 20.70 -9.44
N TYR A 150 16.75 21.28 -10.28
CA TYR A 150 15.71 22.22 -9.84
C TYR A 150 14.42 21.53 -9.43
N PHE A 151 14.23 20.25 -9.70
CA PHE A 151 13.01 19.51 -9.34
C PHE A 151 13.25 18.55 -8.17
N GLU A 152 12.19 18.21 -7.45
CA GLU A 152 12.25 17.15 -6.45
C GLU A 152 12.70 15.81 -7.06
N ASP A 153 13.50 15.07 -6.30
CA ASP A 153 13.96 13.75 -6.71
C ASP A 153 12.83 12.74 -6.82
N PHE A 154 13.01 11.80 -7.74
CA PHE A 154 12.22 10.58 -7.82
C PHE A 154 13.09 9.41 -8.28
N THR A 155 12.63 8.21 -7.98
CA THR A 155 13.30 6.95 -8.34
C THR A 155 12.41 6.17 -9.29
N LEU A 156 13.02 5.53 -10.29
CA LEU A 156 12.34 4.67 -11.24
C LEU A 156 12.76 3.21 -11.01
N PHE A 157 11.79 2.33 -10.85
CA PHE A 157 11.99 0.89 -10.76
C PHE A 157 11.41 0.19 -11.97
N ARG A 158 11.99 -0.95 -12.35
CA ARG A 158 11.52 -1.86 -13.40
C ARG A 158 11.33 -3.25 -12.82
N VAL A 159 10.22 -3.88 -13.19
CA VAL A 159 9.84 -5.24 -12.82
C VAL A 159 9.35 -5.99 -14.05
N SER A 160 9.94 -7.14 -14.37
CA SER A 160 9.48 -7.99 -15.47
C SER A 160 8.09 -8.58 -15.12
N LYS A 161 7.11 -8.52 -16.03
CA LYS A 161 5.74 -9.04 -15.80
C LYS A 161 5.73 -10.53 -15.45
N GLY A 162 6.61 -11.32 -16.06
CA GLY A 162 6.73 -12.75 -15.80
C GLY A 162 7.36 -13.11 -14.45
N GLU A 163 7.99 -12.15 -13.78
CA GLU A 163 8.77 -12.35 -12.55
C GLU A 163 8.23 -11.50 -11.39
N SER A 164 7.00 -11.02 -11.51
CA SER A 164 6.40 -10.13 -10.51
C SER A 164 6.34 -10.83 -9.15
N VAL A 165 6.96 -10.19 -8.15
CA VAL A 165 6.96 -10.66 -6.75
C VAL A 165 5.56 -10.60 -6.12
N THR A 166 4.65 -9.80 -6.69
CA THR A 166 3.30 -9.61 -6.18
C THR A 166 2.27 -10.30 -7.07
N GLN A 167 1.23 -10.86 -6.47
CA GLN A 167 0.08 -11.37 -7.21
C GLN A 167 -0.75 -10.25 -7.87
N HIS A 168 -0.68 -9.04 -7.31
CA HIS A 168 -1.40 -7.87 -7.79
C HIS A 168 -0.43 -6.70 -8.00
N LYS A 169 -0.39 -6.17 -9.22
CA LYS A 169 0.50 -5.05 -9.59
C LYS A 169 0.33 -3.81 -8.72
N ASP A 170 -0.87 -3.57 -8.21
CA ASP A 170 -1.19 -2.43 -7.34
C ASP A 170 -0.43 -2.52 -6.00
N ASN A 171 0.05 -3.71 -5.64
CA ASN A 171 0.79 -3.95 -4.40
C ASN A 171 2.27 -3.62 -4.57
N LEU A 172 2.80 -3.52 -5.80
CA LEU A 172 4.24 -3.32 -6.04
C LEU A 172 4.76 -2.04 -5.38
N VAL A 173 3.97 -0.97 -5.42
CA VAL A 173 4.35 0.30 -4.75
C VAL A 173 4.49 0.09 -3.25
N LEU A 174 3.50 -0.53 -2.59
CA LEU A 174 3.54 -0.77 -1.15
C LEU A 174 4.64 -1.75 -0.76
N PHE A 175 4.86 -2.75 -1.61
CA PHE A 175 5.94 -3.72 -1.45
C PHE A 175 7.30 -3.03 -1.51
N ILE A 176 7.58 -2.19 -2.51
CA ILE A 176 8.82 -1.41 -2.60
C ILE A 176 8.98 -0.49 -1.38
N LEU A 177 7.92 0.24 -1.01
CA LEU A 177 7.96 1.15 0.14
C LEU A 177 8.22 0.44 1.47
N SER A 178 7.89 -0.85 1.59
CA SER A 178 8.18 -1.64 2.79
C SER A 178 9.68 -1.93 3.03
N PHE A 179 10.54 -1.62 2.07
CA PHE A 179 12.00 -1.71 2.25
C PHE A 179 12.63 -0.40 2.73
N TYR A 180 11.87 0.70 2.72
CA TYR A 180 12.36 2.01 3.14
C TYR A 180 12.12 2.20 4.63
N THR A 181 13.21 2.37 5.38
CA THR A 181 13.19 2.59 6.84
C THR A 181 12.44 3.85 7.24
N GLU A 182 12.34 4.85 6.36
CA GLU A 182 11.53 6.06 6.58
C GLU A 182 10.04 5.73 6.73
N PHE A 183 9.56 4.68 6.06
CA PHE A 183 8.17 4.23 6.11
C PHE A 183 7.95 3.05 7.04
N THR A 184 8.99 2.30 7.43
CA THR A 184 8.87 1.18 8.37
C THR A 184 9.37 1.59 9.74
N GLN A 185 8.44 1.89 10.64
CA GLN A 185 8.77 2.35 12.00
C GLN A 185 8.88 1.19 13.01
N LEU A 186 8.54 -0.03 12.59
CA LEU A 186 8.64 -1.25 13.41
C LEU A 186 10.05 -1.83 13.31
N ASN A 187 10.76 -1.90 14.44
CA ASN A 187 12.12 -2.43 14.54
C ASN A 187 12.15 -3.95 14.78
N ASP A 188 11.29 -4.71 14.11
CA ASP A 188 11.22 -6.16 14.21
C ASP A 188 11.32 -6.79 12.81
N GLN A 189 12.48 -7.39 12.48
CA GLN A 189 12.76 -7.88 11.14
C GLN A 189 11.84 -9.04 10.72
N GLY A 190 11.50 -9.94 11.65
CA GLY A 190 10.60 -11.06 11.34
C GLY A 190 9.19 -10.57 11.04
N LEU A 191 8.74 -9.55 11.77
CA LEU A 191 7.47 -8.91 11.49
C LEU A 191 7.45 -8.17 10.15
N LEU A 192 8.55 -7.48 9.80
CA LEU A 192 8.70 -6.81 8.50
C LEU A 192 8.60 -7.79 7.33
N GLU A 193 9.23 -8.96 7.44
CA GLU A 193 9.14 -10.03 6.43
C GLU A 193 7.72 -10.56 6.31
N THR A 194 7.02 -10.75 7.44
CA THR A 194 5.61 -11.16 7.45
C THR A 194 4.71 -10.15 6.73
N TYR A 195 4.93 -8.84 6.95
CA TYR A 195 4.21 -7.79 6.21
C TYR A 195 4.48 -7.84 4.71
N ARG A 196 5.74 -8.00 4.31
CA ARG A 196 6.14 -8.06 2.89
C ARG A 196 5.47 -9.22 2.17
N ASP A 197 5.51 -10.40 2.79
CA ASP A 197 4.87 -11.60 2.27
C ASP A 197 3.36 -11.41 2.14
N LEU A 198 2.72 -10.82 3.15
CA LEU A 198 1.29 -10.51 3.11
C LEU A 198 0.95 -9.49 2.04
N ILE A 199 1.68 -8.39 1.92
CA ILE A 199 1.44 -7.37 0.88
C ILE A 199 1.61 -7.99 -0.51
N ALA A 200 2.56 -8.90 -0.70
CA ALA A 200 2.77 -9.56 -1.98
C ALA A 200 1.60 -10.48 -2.39
N LYS A 201 0.97 -11.15 -1.43
CA LYS A 201 -0.08 -12.15 -1.67
C LYS A 201 -1.51 -11.63 -1.50
N SER A 202 -1.71 -10.59 -0.70
CA SER A 202 -3.05 -10.14 -0.28
C SER A 202 -3.74 -9.32 -1.37
N PRO A 203 -5.08 -9.39 -1.44
CA PRO A 203 -5.83 -8.60 -2.39
C PRO A 203 -5.71 -7.09 -2.06
N PRO A 204 -5.75 -6.19 -3.07
CA PRO A 204 -5.44 -4.76 -2.90
C PRO A 204 -6.21 -4.05 -1.77
N GLN A 205 -7.43 -4.50 -1.48
CA GLN A 205 -8.33 -3.88 -0.49
C GLN A 205 -7.79 -3.96 0.95
N VAL A 206 -6.86 -4.87 1.24
CA VAL A 206 -6.28 -5.06 2.59
C VAL A 206 -4.99 -4.27 2.76
N ASN A 207 -4.33 -3.96 1.64
CA ASN A 207 -2.94 -3.51 1.67
C ASN A 207 -2.77 -2.11 2.24
N GLU A 208 -3.81 -1.27 2.18
CA GLU A 208 -3.81 0.02 2.87
C GLU A 208 -3.65 -0.18 4.38
N ASN A 209 -4.49 -1.01 5.00
CA ASN A 209 -4.43 -1.30 6.43
C ASN A 209 -3.14 -2.05 6.81
N LEU A 210 -2.66 -2.98 5.96
CA LEU A 210 -1.36 -3.63 6.18
C LEU A 210 -0.22 -2.61 6.19
N PHE A 211 -0.20 -1.68 5.22
CA PHE A 211 0.86 -0.68 5.14
C PHE A 211 0.75 0.38 6.25
N LEU A 212 -0.46 0.80 6.64
CA LEU A 212 -0.67 1.67 7.80
C LEU A 212 -0.23 1.00 9.10
N SER A 213 -0.45 -0.31 9.21
CA SER A 213 0.00 -1.11 10.35
C SER A 213 1.53 -1.18 10.42
N LEU A 214 2.18 -1.43 9.28
CA LEU A 214 3.63 -1.46 9.10
C LEU A 214 4.31 -0.10 9.38
N SER A 215 3.66 0.99 8.96
CA SER A 215 4.21 2.36 9.07
C SER A 215 3.86 3.07 10.37
N SER A 216 3.14 2.40 11.27
CA SER A 216 2.75 2.96 12.55
C SER A 216 3.95 3.17 13.49
N THR A 217 4.02 4.35 14.10
CA THR A 217 5.04 4.69 15.12
C THR A 217 4.75 4.06 16.49
N HIS A 218 3.53 3.55 16.70
CA HIS A 218 3.12 2.94 17.96
C HIS A 218 2.51 1.57 17.73
N TRP A 219 2.89 0.61 18.57
CA TRP A 219 2.40 -0.76 18.49
C TRP A 219 0.88 -0.86 18.62
N LYS A 220 0.27 -0.04 19.47
CA LYS A 220 -1.19 0.04 19.64
C LYS A 220 -1.91 0.38 18.34
N HIS A 221 -1.39 1.35 17.60
CA HIS A 221 -1.96 1.74 16.30
C HIS A 221 -1.69 0.68 15.22
N SER A 222 -0.51 0.05 15.25
CA SER A 222 -0.20 -1.08 14.37
C SER A 222 -1.23 -2.21 14.59
N PHE A 223 -1.45 -2.63 15.84
CA PHE A 223 -2.45 -3.64 16.17
C PHE A 223 -3.85 -3.29 15.64
N ILE A 224 -4.31 -2.04 15.78
CA ILE A 224 -5.63 -1.62 15.28
C ILE A 224 -5.72 -1.77 13.76
N GLU A 225 -4.69 -1.35 13.02
CA GLU A 225 -4.71 -1.43 11.56
C GLU A 225 -4.59 -2.88 11.07
N ALA A 226 -3.77 -3.71 11.71
CA ALA A 226 -3.76 -5.16 11.47
C ALA A 226 -5.13 -5.80 11.78
N TYR A 227 -5.80 -5.40 12.86
CA TYR A 227 -7.15 -5.88 13.19
C TYR A 227 -8.19 -5.47 12.15
N ARG A 228 -8.11 -4.25 11.61
CA ARG A 228 -9.03 -3.76 10.57
C ARG A 228 -8.95 -4.56 9.27
N CYS A 229 -7.81 -5.18 8.98
CA CYS A 229 -7.66 -6.14 7.87
C CYS A 229 -8.64 -7.32 8.01
N LEU A 230 -8.88 -7.80 9.24
CA LEU A 230 -9.85 -8.84 9.55
C LEU A 230 -11.29 -8.32 9.55
N GLU A 231 -11.53 -7.09 10.00
CA GLU A 231 -12.88 -6.52 10.06
C GLU A 231 -13.58 -6.53 8.69
N GLY A 232 -12.82 -6.41 7.60
CA GLY A 232 -13.31 -6.53 6.22
C GLY A 232 -14.01 -7.87 5.94
N LEU A 233 -13.59 -8.94 6.62
CA LEU A 233 -14.07 -10.31 6.41
C LEU A 233 -15.21 -10.73 7.33
N PHE A 234 -15.55 -9.94 8.35
CA PHE A 234 -16.47 -10.34 9.43
C PHE A 234 -17.86 -10.77 8.94
N SER A 235 -18.35 -10.22 7.84
CA SER A 235 -19.67 -10.57 7.29
C SER A 235 -19.64 -11.83 6.42
N ILE A 236 -18.46 -12.27 5.96
CA ILE A 236 -18.32 -13.31 4.94
C ILE A 236 -18.80 -14.69 5.44
N PRO A 237 -18.42 -15.21 6.63
CA PRO A 237 -18.89 -16.54 7.05
C PRO A 237 -20.40 -16.63 7.23
N ALA A 238 -21.01 -15.54 7.72
CA ALA A 238 -22.46 -15.48 7.87
C ALA A 238 -23.15 -15.46 6.50
N ALA A 239 -22.60 -14.71 5.54
CA ALA A 239 -23.08 -14.69 4.17
C ALA A 239 -22.91 -16.05 3.48
N ILE A 240 -21.82 -16.79 3.70
CA ILE A 240 -21.65 -18.17 3.20
C ILE A 240 -22.77 -19.06 3.72
N ARG A 241 -23.04 -19.05 5.02
CA ARG A 241 -24.14 -19.86 5.61
C ARG A 241 -25.49 -19.51 5.01
N LEU A 242 -25.75 -18.22 4.81
CA LEU A 242 -26.99 -17.74 4.20
C LEU A 242 -27.10 -18.16 2.73
N LYS A 243 -26.03 -17.95 1.94
CA LYS A 243 -25.88 -18.39 0.54
C LYS A 243 -26.19 -19.88 0.41
N MET A 244 -25.58 -20.72 1.24
CA MET A 244 -25.80 -22.17 1.24
C MET A 244 -27.25 -22.54 1.60
N SER A 245 -27.82 -21.87 2.60
CA SER A 245 -29.20 -22.12 3.04
C SER A 245 -30.24 -21.74 1.98
N LEU A 246 -29.97 -20.66 1.25
CA LEU A 246 -30.83 -20.16 0.17
C LEU A 246 -30.51 -20.75 -1.20
N LYS A 247 -29.43 -21.53 -1.32
CA LYS A 247 -28.91 -22.11 -2.56
C LYS A 247 -28.65 -21.05 -3.64
N LEU A 248 -28.04 -19.94 -3.24
CA LEU A 248 -27.69 -18.84 -4.14
C LEU A 248 -26.36 -19.11 -4.86
N ASP A 249 -26.32 -18.80 -6.14
CA ASP A 249 -25.12 -18.88 -6.98
C ASP A 249 -24.50 -17.48 -7.15
N CYS A 250 -23.91 -16.97 -6.07
CA CYS A 250 -23.17 -15.72 -6.05
C CYS A 250 -22.03 -15.78 -5.03
N LYS A 251 -21.10 -14.83 -5.04
CA LYS A 251 -20.05 -14.76 -4.01
C LYS A 251 -20.63 -14.29 -2.67
N ALA A 252 -20.14 -14.82 -1.56
CA ALA A 252 -20.60 -14.39 -0.24
C ALA A 252 -20.32 -12.91 0.04
N SER A 253 -19.26 -12.32 -0.53
CA SER A 253 -19.00 -10.87 -0.46
C SER A 253 -20.11 -10.04 -1.10
N GLU A 254 -20.63 -10.48 -2.23
CA GLU A 254 -21.72 -9.82 -2.95
C GLU A 254 -23.00 -9.88 -2.11
N LEU A 255 -23.34 -11.06 -1.60
CA LEU A 255 -24.50 -11.25 -0.72
C LEU A 255 -24.38 -10.41 0.57
N ALA A 256 -23.19 -10.34 1.17
CA ALA A 256 -22.94 -9.52 2.35
C ALA A 256 -23.15 -8.03 2.06
N LYS A 257 -22.74 -7.56 0.88
CA LYS A 257 -22.93 -6.18 0.43
C LYS A 257 -24.42 -5.87 0.22
N ILE A 258 -25.14 -6.73 -0.50
CA ILE A 258 -26.59 -6.57 -0.73
C ILE A 258 -27.34 -6.54 0.59
N ALA A 259 -27.09 -7.50 1.47
CA ALA A 259 -27.81 -7.58 2.74
C ALA A 259 -27.46 -6.44 3.71
N ARG A 260 -26.24 -5.87 3.64
CA ARG A 260 -25.90 -4.65 4.37
C ARG A 260 -26.70 -3.45 3.84
N THR A 261 -26.76 -3.27 2.52
CA THR A 261 -27.42 -2.13 1.88
C THR A 261 -28.94 -2.20 2.01
N GLU A 262 -29.53 -3.36 1.71
CA GLU A 262 -30.99 -3.53 1.59
C GLU A 262 -31.66 -3.89 2.92
N LEU A 263 -30.98 -4.66 3.78
CA LEU A 263 -31.55 -5.17 5.04
C LEU A 263 -30.96 -4.50 6.28
N GLY A 264 -29.98 -3.60 6.09
CA GLY A 264 -29.26 -2.98 7.20
C GLY A 264 -28.46 -3.98 8.03
N TRP A 265 -28.07 -5.13 7.46
CA TRP A 265 -27.37 -6.18 8.20
C TRP A 265 -26.05 -5.66 8.78
N LYS A 266 -25.95 -5.67 10.12
CA LYS A 266 -24.75 -5.35 10.87
C LYS A 266 -24.06 -6.61 11.38
N ARG A 267 -22.73 -6.59 11.32
CA ARG A 267 -21.87 -7.61 11.91
C ARG A 267 -21.88 -7.52 13.44
N VAL A 268 -21.94 -8.66 14.11
CA VAL A 268 -21.71 -8.76 15.56
C VAL A 268 -20.24 -9.11 15.76
N GLU A 269 -19.44 -8.16 16.27
CA GLU A 269 -17.97 -8.20 16.20
C GLU A 269 -17.37 -9.45 16.84
N VAL A 270 -17.69 -9.75 18.10
CA VAL A 270 -17.18 -10.93 18.81
C VAL A 270 -17.54 -12.23 18.09
N THR A 271 -18.80 -12.39 17.68
CA THR A 271 -19.25 -13.60 16.97
C THR A 271 -18.60 -13.73 15.59
N SER A 272 -18.30 -12.60 14.94
CA SER A 272 -17.60 -12.57 13.67
C SER A 272 -16.15 -13.01 13.84
N LEU A 273 -15.47 -12.50 14.88
CA LEU A 273 -14.11 -12.89 15.22
C LEU A 273 -14.03 -14.37 15.61
N MET A 274 -14.97 -14.88 16.40
CA MET A 274 -15.08 -16.32 16.67
C MET A 274 -15.23 -17.13 15.38
N SER A 275 -16.04 -16.64 14.44
CA SER A 275 -16.20 -17.30 13.13
C SER A 275 -14.91 -17.28 12.33
N MET A 276 -14.15 -16.18 12.34
CA MET A 276 -12.82 -16.10 11.71
C MET A 276 -11.85 -17.09 12.32
N LEU A 277 -11.65 -17.04 13.64
CA LEU A 277 -10.73 -17.93 14.35
C LEU A 277 -11.13 -19.41 14.23
N SER A 278 -12.41 -19.71 14.02
CA SER A 278 -12.87 -21.06 13.76
C SER A 278 -12.43 -21.62 12.41
N LEU A 279 -12.06 -20.77 11.44
CA LEU A 279 -11.52 -21.20 10.15
C LEU A 279 -10.07 -21.69 10.25
N LEU A 280 -9.36 -21.32 11.32
CA LEU A 280 -7.95 -21.64 11.49
C LEU A 280 -7.78 -23.11 11.93
N PRO A 281 -6.76 -23.80 11.40
CA PRO A 281 -6.32 -25.10 11.91
C PRO A 281 -5.97 -25.08 13.40
N ASP A 282 -6.12 -26.22 14.08
CA ASP A 282 -5.90 -26.33 15.54
C ASP A 282 -4.45 -26.04 15.94
N ASP A 283 -3.50 -26.41 15.08
CA ASP A 283 -2.07 -26.17 15.27
C ASP A 283 -1.66 -24.71 15.06
N SER A 284 -2.56 -23.85 14.56
CA SER A 284 -2.28 -22.42 14.36
C SER A 284 -1.99 -21.70 15.68
N PHE A 285 -2.60 -22.13 16.79
CA PHE A 285 -2.48 -21.51 18.12
C PHE A 285 -1.45 -22.20 19.04
N THR A 286 -0.79 -23.26 18.56
CA THR A 286 0.21 -24.00 19.35
C THR A 286 1.54 -24.13 18.62
N ASN A 287 1.54 -24.52 17.35
CA ASN A 287 2.75 -24.81 16.59
C ASN A 287 3.15 -23.63 15.70
N THR A 288 2.20 -23.07 14.95
CA THR A 288 2.46 -21.93 14.06
C THR A 288 2.69 -20.66 14.86
N PHE A 289 1.81 -20.40 15.82
CA PHE A 289 1.92 -19.29 16.74
C PHE A 289 1.56 -19.77 18.14
N ASP A 290 2.53 -19.83 19.04
CA ASP A 290 2.31 -20.28 20.40
C ASP A 290 1.71 -19.15 21.25
N ILE A 291 0.38 -19.12 21.33
CA ILE A 291 -0.36 -18.10 22.08
C ILE A 291 -0.07 -18.13 23.58
N SER A 292 0.46 -19.25 24.10
CA SER A 292 0.82 -19.36 25.52
C SER A 292 2.04 -18.49 25.90
N GLN A 293 2.81 -18.01 24.91
CA GLN A 293 3.94 -17.12 25.12
C GLN A 293 3.56 -15.64 25.31
N LEU A 294 2.26 -15.34 25.33
CA LEU A 294 1.75 -13.99 25.56
C LEU A 294 1.22 -13.90 26.98
N ASP A 295 1.83 -13.04 27.79
CA ASP A 295 1.42 -12.79 29.17
C ASP A 295 -0.05 -12.31 29.23
N THR A 296 -0.47 -11.58 28.20
CA THR A 296 -1.84 -11.09 27.99
C THR A 296 -2.89 -12.21 27.94
N PHE A 297 -2.51 -13.43 27.56
CA PHE A 297 -3.40 -14.59 27.47
C PHE A 297 -3.14 -15.64 28.58
N SER A 298 -2.22 -15.37 29.51
CA SER A 298 -1.83 -16.31 30.57
C SER A 298 -2.96 -16.70 31.52
N ASP A 299 -4.02 -15.90 31.61
CA ASP A 299 -5.23 -16.16 32.39
C ASP A 299 -6.23 -17.11 31.71
N LEU A 300 -5.97 -17.52 30.45
CA LEU A 300 -6.87 -18.37 29.70
C LEU A 300 -6.45 -19.85 29.80
N GLU A 301 -7.39 -20.70 30.18
CA GLU A 301 -7.25 -22.15 30.06
C GLU A 301 -7.56 -22.58 28.62
N LEU A 302 -6.53 -22.75 27.80
CA LEU A 302 -6.67 -23.14 26.40
C LEU A 302 -6.46 -24.66 26.23
N SER A 303 -7.46 -25.33 25.66
CA SER A 303 -7.40 -26.75 25.28
C SER A 303 -7.99 -26.94 23.90
N PHE A 304 -7.27 -27.67 23.05
CA PHE A 304 -7.68 -28.00 21.68
C PHE A 304 -7.86 -29.51 21.48
N LYS A 305 -8.05 -30.27 22.57
CA LYS A 305 -8.13 -31.75 22.53
C LYS A 305 -9.46 -32.28 22.00
N THR A 306 -10.55 -31.55 22.22
CA THR A 306 -11.90 -31.92 21.78
C THR A 306 -12.56 -30.76 21.06
N ALA A 307 -13.59 -31.04 20.25
CA ALA A 307 -14.34 -29.99 19.55
C ALA A 307 -15.01 -28.98 20.50
N ILE A 308 -15.45 -29.45 21.68
CA ILE A 308 -16.05 -28.60 22.71
C ILE A 308 -14.99 -27.69 23.33
N ASP A 309 -13.83 -28.25 23.67
CA ASP A 309 -12.72 -27.49 24.25
C ASP A 309 -12.22 -26.43 23.26
N ARG A 310 -12.05 -26.82 22.00
CA ARG A 310 -11.67 -25.90 20.90
C ARG A 310 -12.63 -24.72 20.79
N THR A 311 -13.94 -24.98 20.84
CA THR A 311 -14.96 -23.92 20.72
C THR A 311 -14.83 -22.93 21.88
N LYS A 312 -14.63 -23.42 23.10
CA LYS A 312 -14.40 -22.57 24.29
C LYS A 312 -13.09 -21.79 24.20
N ALA A 313 -12.01 -22.42 23.75
CA ALA A 313 -10.72 -21.77 23.56
C ALA A 313 -10.82 -20.61 22.56
N ILE A 314 -11.44 -20.85 21.39
CA ILE A 314 -11.68 -19.81 20.38
C ILE A 314 -12.55 -18.68 20.92
N GLU A 315 -13.61 -19.00 21.67
CA GLU A 315 -14.46 -17.99 22.29
C GLU A 315 -13.65 -17.10 23.25
N SER A 316 -12.83 -17.70 24.13
CA SER A 316 -11.98 -16.98 25.07
C SER A 316 -10.97 -16.08 24.36
N ILE A 317 -10.29 -16.59 23.32
CA ILE A 317 -9.34 -15.83 22.51
C ILE A 317 -10.04 -14.66 21.81
N ALA A 318 -11.18 -14.91 21.15
CA ALA A 318 -11.95 -13.87 20.45
C ALA A 318 -12.39 -12.76 21.42
N ARG A 319 -12.90 -13.13 22.60
CA ARG A 319 -13.30 -12.18 23.63
C ARG A 319 -12.11 -11.36 24.12
N LYS A 320 -10.95 -11.97 24.32
CA LYS A 320 -9.73 -11.27 24.75
C LYS A 320 -9.27 -10.27 23.69
N ILE A 321 -9.13 -10.68 22.43
CA ILE A 321 -8.76 -9.80 21.31
C ILE A 321 -9.75 -8.64 21.18
N TYR A 322 -11.05 -8.92 21.24
CA TYR A 322 -12.08 -7.87 21.18
C TYR A 322 -11.97 -6.86 22.33
N ARG A 323 -11.68 -7.31 23.56
CA ARG A 323 -11.42 -6.41 24.69
C ARG A 323 -10.19 -5.54 24.45
N ILE A 324 -9.09 -6.11 23.94
CA ILE A 324 -7.87 -5.37 23.56
C ILE A 324 -8.22 -4.28 22.54
N ARG A 325 -8.93 -4.64 21.47
CA ARG A 325 -9.35 -3.67 20.45
C ARG A 325 -10.22 -2.57 21.04
N ASN A 326 -11.21 -2.92 21.84
CA ASN A 326 -12.13 -1.95 22.41
C ASN A 326 -11.43 -0.94 23.32
N GLN A 327 -10.51 -1.36 24.18
CA GLN A 327 -9.79 -0.43 25.06
C GLN A 327 -8.89 0.55 24.30
N LEU A 328 -8.52 0.26 23.06
CA LEU A 328 -7.74 1.16 22.23
C LEU A 328 -8.61 2.21 21.50
N VAL A 329 -9.91 1.93 21.33
CA VAL A 329 -10.84 2.78 20.57
C VAL A 329 -11.77 3.57 21.49
N HIS A 330 -12.06 3.04 22.69
CA HIS A 330 -12.97 3.66 23.65
C HIS A 330 -12.24 4.12 24.90
N GLN A 331 -12.76 5.18 25.52
CA GLN A 331 -12.31 5.63 26.83
C GLN A 331 -12.90 4.74 27.91
N PHE A 332 -12.04 4.10 28.71
CA PHE A 332 -12.40 3.29 29.87
C PHE A 332 -11.83 3.88 31.15
N ASP A 333 -12.42 3.51 32.29
CA ASP A 333 -11.80 3.71 33.59
C ASP A 333 -10.54 2.82 33.72
N GLU A 334 -9.51 3.28 34.43
CA GLU A 334 -8.24 2.55 34.58
C GLU A 334 -8.40 1.12 35.11
N LYS A 335 -9.36 0.92 36.04
CA LYS A 335 -9.67 -0.39 36.63
C LYS A 335 -10.20 -1.42 35.62
N ASP A 336 -10.73 -0.97 34.49
CA ASP A 336 -11.35 -1.81 33.46
C ASP A 336 -10.39 -2.12 32.30
N LEU A 337 -9.21 -1.47 32.28
CA LEU A 337 -8.17 -1.68 31.27
C LEU A 337 -7.46 -3.02 31.47
N LEU A 338 -7.20 -3.70 30.36
CA LEU A 338 -6.29 -4.83 30.32
C LEU A 338 -4.85 -4.30 30.37
N ASN A 339 -4.09 -4.78 31.34
CA ASN A 339 -2.65 -4.56 31.35
C ASN A 339 -2.00 -5.45 30.28
N ILE A 340 -1.49 -4.83 29.21
CA ILE A 340 -0.79 -5.51 28.12
C ILE A 340 0.68 -5.13 28.21
N PRO A 341 1.58 -6.06 28.54
CA PRO A 341 3.02 -5.80 28.58
C PRO A 341 3.56 -5.37 27.22
N ASP A 342 4.59 -4.53 27.22
CA ASP A 342 5.15 -4.01 25.97
C ASP A 342 5.70 -5.12 25.05
N GLN A 343 6.23 -6.20 25.63
CA GLN A 343 6.72 -7.36 24.88
C GLN A 343 5.64 -8.14 24.13
N ASP A 344 4.37 -8.01 24.52
CA ASP A 344 3.27 -8.75 23.89
C ASP A 344 2.79 -8.09 22.61
N TRP A 345 3.04 -6.78 22.41
CA TRP A 345 2.49 -6.08 21.26
C TRP A 345 2.98 -6.60 19.91
N PRO A 346 4.29 -6.84 19.68
CA PRO A 346 4.75 -7.42 18.41
C PRO A 346 4.07 -8.76 18.12
N LYS A 347 3.95 -9.62 19.15
CA LYS A 347 3.29 -10.94 19.05
C LYS A 347 1.78 -10.81 18.79
N LEU A 348 1.12 -9.82 19.39
CA LEU A 348 -0.30 -9.53 19.12
C LEU A 348 -0.52 -9.13 17.66
N ILE A 349 0.39 -8.36 17.08
CA ILE A 349 0.34 -7.97 15.67
C ILE A 349 0.60 -9.19 14.79
N GLU A 350 1.61 -9.98 15.09
CA GLU A 350 1.91 -11.25 14.40
C GLU A 350 0.70 -12.20 14.41
N LEU A 351 0.02 -12.36 15.56
CA LEU A 351 -1.23 -13.12 15.66
C LEU A 351 -2.30 -12.58 14.71
N MET A 352 -2.47 -11.25 14.62
CA MET A 352 -3.44 -10.65 13.71
C MET A 352 -3.06 -10.90 12.25
N LEU A 353 -1.78 -10.74 11.88
CA LEU A 353 -1.29 -10.98 10.53
C LEU A 353 -1.44 -12.43 10.10
N MET A 354 -1.14 -13.39 10.98
CA MET A 354 -1.40 -14.81 10.76
C MET A 354 -2.90 -15.07 10.53
N CYS A 355 -3.76 -14.47 11.35
CA CYS A 355 -5.21 -14.58 11.15
C CYS A 355 -5.65 -14.00 9.80
N VAL A 356 -5.08 -12.86 9.39
CA VAL A 356 -5.35 -12.24 8.09
C VAL A 356 -4.96 -13.19 6.98
N GLU A 357 -3.72 -13.69 6.96
CA GLU A 357 -3.23 -14.63 5.94
C GLU A 357 -4.19 -15.82 5.77
N LYS A 358 -4.47 -16.52 6.88
CA LYS A 358 -5.27 -17.74 6.87
C LYS A 358 -6.74 -17.49 6.51
N CYS A 359 -7.32 -16.38 6.96
CA CYS A 359 -8.71 -16.05 6.63
C CYS A 359 -8.87 -15.67 5.15
N TYR A 360 -7.96 -14.88 4.59
CA TYR A 360 -8.02 -14.54 3.16
C TYR A 360 -7.76 -15.77 2.28
N GLU A 361 -6.80 -16.62 2.64
CA GLU A 361 -6.56 -17.90 1.95
C GLU A 361 -7.83 -18.77 1.95
N LYS A 362 -8.46 -18.95 3.12
CA LYS A 362 -9.63 -19.83 3.25
C LYS A 362 -10.89 -19.30 2.56
N LEU A 363 -11.01 -17.98 2.44
CA LEU A 363 -12.20 -17.30 1.92
C LEU A 363 -12.01 -16.77 0.49
N ALA A 364 -10.88 -17.05 -0.17
CA ALA A 364 -10.52 -16.49 -1.46
C ALA A 364 -11.62 -16.65 -2.53
N ASP A 365 -12.25 -17.82 -2.61
CA ASP A 365 -13.31 -18.12 -3.59
C ASP A 365 -14.60 -17.33 -3.35
N GLU A 366 -14.81 -16.85 -2.13
CA GLU A 366 -16.05 -16.19 -1.67
C GLU A 366 -15.92 -14.66 -1.63
N ILE A 367 -14.74 -14.12 -1.92
CA ILE A 367 -14.44 -12.70 -1.96
C ILE A 367 -14.31 -12.26 -3.42
N GLU A 368 -14.87 -11.10 -3.76
CA GLU A 368 -14.62 -10.46 -5.05
C GLU A 368 -13.13 -10.17 -5.22
N SER A 369 -12.54 -10.71 -6.29
CA SER A 369 -11.19 -10.33 -6.72
C SER A 369 -11.28 -8.85 -7.13
N GLY A 370 -10.53 -8.00 -6.42
CA GLY A 370 -10.51 -6.54 -6.66
C GLY A 370 -10.09 -6.14 -8.05
#